data_AF-R8BE05-F1
#
_entry.id   AF-R8BE05-F1
#
_cell.length_a   1.000
_cell.length_b   1.000
_cell.length_c   1.000
_cell.angle_alpha   90.00
_cell.angle_beta   90.00
_cell.angle_gamma   90.00
#
_symmetry.space_group_name_H-M   'P 1'
#
loop_
_entity.id
_entity.type
_entity.pdbx_description
1 polymer ?
#
loop_
_entity_poly.entity_id
_entity_poly.type
_entity_poly.pdbx_seq_one_letter_code
_entity_poly.pdbx_strand_id
1 'polypeptide(L)'
;MGIYCSCQAFGSMLSGALAVAIMNTLDGKNGIAGWRWLFIINCIMTICVGLCGFFILPDVPNNPNPRAFWFKKHYARLAMERLDRYGKVAPKKITFDSVKRTTRSWVPYFIIIVYVAGCLASYGIWYFAVFLKALKNPDGSRLWSTSQVNAIPIGGSAVTAASG
;
A
#
# COMPACT_ATOMS: atom_id res chain seq x y z
N MET A 1 -3.70 13.30 -0.49
CA MET A 1 -4.30 12.08 -1.05
C MET A 1 -3.79 11.76 -2.45
N GLY A 2 -3.77 12.70 -3.41
CA GLY A 2 -3.32 12.43 -4.78
C GLY A 2 -1.97 11.72 -4.92
N ILE A 3 -0.90 12.22 -4.27
CA ILE A 3 0.43 11.60 -4.33
C ILE A 3 0.41 10.14 -3.81
N TYR A 4 -0.34 9.88 -2.74
CA TYR A 4 -0.46 8.54 -2.17
C TYR A 4 -1.13 7.57 -3.16
N CYS A 5 -2.26 7.96 -3.75
CA CYS A 5 -2.96 7.13 -4.74
C CYS A 5 -2.12 6.90 -6.00
N SER A 6 -1.40 7.92 -6.46
CA SER A 6 -0.47 7.78 -7.60
C SER A 6 0.65 6.79 -7.28
N CYS A 7 1.32 6.91 -6.14
CA CYS A 7 2.38 5.98 -5.73
C CYS A 7 1.85 4.53 -5.62
N GLN A 8 0.62 4.34 -5.12
CA GLN A 8 -0.01 3.03 -5.05
C GLN A 8 -0.22 2.43 -6.45
N ALA A 9 -0.77 3.19 -7.39
CA ALA A 9 -0.99 2.73 -8.76
C ALA A 9 0.32 2.40 -9.47
N PHE A 10 1.34 3.26 -9.32
CA PHE A 10 2.68 3.03 -9.87
C PHE A 10 3.31 1.75 -9.29
N GLY A 11 3.21 1.54 -7.97
CA GLY A 11 3.72 0.33 -7.32
C GLY A 11 3.08 -0.94 -7.87
N SER A 12 1.76 -0.96 -8.02
CA SER A 12 1.03 -2.10 -8.60
C SER A 12 1.43 -2.38 -10.05
N MET A 13 1.60 -1.33 -10.86
CA MET A 13 2.01 -1.48 -12.27
C MET A 13 3.45 -2.03 -12.39
N LEU A 14 4.39 -1.48 -11.61
CA LEU A 14 5.78 -1.91 -11.61
C LEU A 14 5.93 -3.35 -11.11
N SER A 15 5.15 -3.75 -10.10
CA SER A 15 5.14 -5.13 -9.59
C SER A 15 4.71 -6.13 -10.68
N GLY A 16 3.65 -5.82 -11.42
CA GLY A 16 3.18 -6.66 -12.54
C GLY A 16 4.19 -6.75 -13.67
N ALA A 17 4.76 -5.62 -14.10
CA ALA A 17 5.78 -5.59 -15.15
C ALA A 17 7.05 -6.36 -14.75
N LEU A 18 7.48 -6.24 -13.48
CA LEU A 18 8.64 -6.95 -12.96
C LEU A 18 8.40 -8.47 -12.92
N ALA A 19 7.20 -8.91 -12.51
CA ALA A 19 6.84 -10.33 -12.51
C ALA A 19 6.92 -10.94 -13.92
N VAL A 20 6.34 -10.26 -14.92
CA VAL A 20 6.38 -10.69 -16.32
C VAL A 20 7.81 -10.72 -16.85
N ALA A 21 8.61 -9.68 -16.59
CA ALA A 21 9.99 -9.61 -17.04
C ALA A 21 10.86 -10.75 -16.46
N ILE A 22 10.67 -11.07 -15.18
CA ILE A 22 11.43 -12.13 -14.50
C ILE A 22 11.00 -13.51 -14.98
N MET A 23 9.70 -13.76 -15.14
CA MET A 23 9.21 -15.04 -15.67
C MET A 23 9.67 -15.27 -17.11
N ASN A 24 9.75 -14.22 -17.95
CA ASN A 24 10.20 -14.36 -19.33
C ASN A 24 11.74 -14.52 -19.48
N THR A 25 12.53 -14.00 -18.54
CA THR A 25 14.00 -13.89 -18.72
C THR A 25 14.81 -14.79 -17.78
N LEU A 26 14.26 -15.14 -16.61
CA LEU A 26 14.96 -15.85 -15.54
C LEU A 26 14.30 -17.17 -15.12
N ASP A 27 13.19 -17.58 -15.74
CA ASP A 27 12.59 -18.87 -15.41
C ASP A 27 13.48 -20.03 -15.88
N GLY A 28 13.83 -20.92 -14.93
CA GLY A 28 14.79 -22.00 -15.16
C GLY A 28 16.27 -21.58 -15.17
N LYS A 29 16.59 -20.28 -15.06
CA LYS A 29 17.98 -19.80 -15.04
C LYS A 29 18.66 -20.22 -13.74
N ASN A 30 19.82 -20.88 -13.86
CA ASN A 30 20.56 -21.51 -12.75
C ASN A 30 19.76 -22.57 -11.97
N GLY A 31 18.74 -23.19 -12.57
CA GLY A 31 17.90 -24.22 -11.91
C GLY A 31 16.95 -23.66 -10.83
N ILE A 32 16.74 -22.34 -10.82
CA ILE A 32 15.88 -21.66 -9.86
C ILE A 32 14.59 -21.25 -10.58
N ALA A 33 13.44 -21.58 -9.99
CA ALA A 33 12.14 -21.19 -10.50
C ALA A 33 11.97 -19.66 -10.50
N GLY A 34 11.33 -19.09 -11.53
CA GLY A 34 11.20 -17.63 -11.70
C GLY A 34 10.60 -16.89 -10.49
N TRP A 35 9.71 -17.53 -9.73
CA TRP A 35 9.12 -16.95 -8.52
C TRP A 35 10.14 -16.67 -7.40
N ARG A 36 11.22 -17.47 -7.31
CA ARG A 36 12.30 -17.24 -6.33
C ARG A 36 13.17 -16.06 -6.75
N TRP A 37 13.43 -15.91 -8.05
CA TRP A 37 14.11 -14.75 -8.61
C TRP A 37 13.35 -13.45 -8.36
N LEU A 38 12.01 -13.50 -8.40
CA LEU A 38 11.15 -12.37 -8.07
C LEU A 38 11.38 -11.85 -6.65
N PHE A 39 11.42 -12.74 -5.65
CA PHE A 39 11.68 -12.33 -4.27
C PHE A 39 13.07 -11.72 -4.08
N ILE A 40 14.10 -12.30 -4.69
CA ILE A 40 15.48 -11.81 -4.58
C ILE A 40 15.58 -10.39 -5.15
N ILE A 41 15.08 -10.19 -6.37
CA ILE A 41 15.15 -8.89 -7.05
C ILE A 41 14.32 -7.85 -6.30
N ASN A 42 13.13 -8.21 -5.84
CA ASN A 42 12.28 -7.31 -5.05
C ASN A 42 12.95 -6.89 -3.73
N CYS A 43 13.61 -7.82 -3.02
CA CYS A 43 14.37 -7.50 -1.81
C CYS A 43 15.51 -6.53 -2.09
N ILE A 44 16.28 -6.74 -3.16
CA ILE A 44 17.37 -5.84 -3.55
C ILE A 44 16.84 -4.44 -3.86
N MET A 45 15.78 -4.35 -4.67
CA MET A 45 15.13 -3.08 -4.98
C MET A 45 14.64 -2.35 -3.71
N THR A 46 14.02 -3.09 -2.79
CA THR A 46 13.53 -2.54 -1.51
C THR A 46 14.68 -2.01 -0.65
N ILE A 47 15.81 -2.73 -0.60
CA ILE A 47 17.02 -2.26 0.12
C ILE A 47 17.55 -0.98 -0.52
N CYS A 48 17.66 -0.91 -1.84
CA CYS A 48 18.10 0.28 -2.55
C CYS A 48 17.18 1.48 -2.26
N VAL A 49 15.86 1.29 -2.35
CA VAL A 49 14.88 2.35 -2.05
C VAL A 49 14.93 2.75 -0.59
N GLY A 50 15.10 1.80 0.34
CA GLY A 50 15.24 2.07 1.77
C GLY A 50 16.51 2.87 2.09
N LEU A 51 17.63 2.54 1.47
CA LEU A 51 18.88 3.30 1.58
C LEU A 51 18.71 4.70 1.00
N CYS A 52 18.11 4.85 -0.18
CA CYS A 52 17.78 6.17 -0.74
C CYS A 52 16.90 6.97 0.20
N GLY A 53 15.84 6.37 0.74
CA GLY A 53 14.94 6.98 1.72
C GLY A 53 15.67 7.47 2.97
N PHE A 54 16.68 6.75 3.44
CA PHE A 54 17.50 7.14 4.60
C PHE A 54 18.34 8.41 4.36
N PHE A 55 18.82 8.62 3.14
CA PHE A 55 19.56 9.83 2.75
C PHE A 55 18.67 10.98 2.29
N ILE A 56 17.45 10.68 1.86
CA ILE A 56 16.49 11.65 1.31
C ILE A 56 15.62 12.21 2.43
N LEU A 57 15.03 11.38 3.28
CA LEU A 57 14.01 11.83 4.23
C LEU A 57 14.58 12.79 5.28
N PRO A 58 14.15 14.07 5.30
CA PRO A 58 14.44 14.96 6.40
C PRO A 58 13.57 14.54 7.60
N ASP A 59 14.21 14.26 8.73
CA ASP A 59 13.52 14.08 10.00
C ASP A 59 12.84 15.40 10.44
N VAL A 60 12.09 15.36 11.54
CA VAL A 60 11.31 16.50 12.05
C VAL A 60 12.11 17.81 12.03
N PRO A 61 11.50 18.96 11.71
CA PRO A 61 12.22 20.23 11.58
C PRO A 61 12.96 20.66 12.86
N ASN A 62 12.59 20.08 14.02
CA ASN A 62 13.22 20.31 15.32
C ASN A 62 14.47 19.43 15.57
N ASN A 63 14.66 18.34 14.81
CA ASN A 63 15.83 17.47 14.85
C ASN A 63 16.13 16.94 13.43
N PRO A 64 16.60 17.80 12.52
CA PRO A 64 16.81 17.40 11.13
C PRO A 64 17.89 16.32 11.02
N ASN A 65 17.59 15.28 10.24
CA ASN A 65 18.52 14.21 9.92
C ASN A 65 19.81 14.81 9.31
N PRO A 66 20.99 14.65 9.93
CA PRO A 66 22.24 15.22 9.41
C PRO A 66 22.68 14.61 8.08
N ARG A 67 22.08 13.47 7.67
CA ARG A 67 22.37 12.79 6.40
C ARG A 67 21.51 13.27 5.23
N ALA A 68 20.48 14.08 5.49
CA ALA A 68 19.64 14.66 4.45
C ALA A 68 20.35 15.83 3.76
N PHE A 69 21.15 15.53 2.73
CA PHE A 69 22.07 16.49 2.10
C PHE A 69 21.38 17.75 1.52
N TRP A 70 20.10 17.66 1.15
CA TRP A 70 19.35 18.82 0.64
C TRP A 70 18.74 19.68 1.75
N PHE A 71 18.53 19.15 2.96
CA PHE A 71 17.75 19.81 4.00
C PHE A 71 18.59 20.81 4.81
N LYS A 72 18.77 22.00 4.23
CA LYS A 72 19.48 23.11 4.86
C LYS A 72 18.66 23.78 5.97
N LYS A 73 19.34 24.41 6.94
CA LYS A 73 18.73 25.12 8.10
C LYS A 73 17.66 26.16 7.72
N HIS A 74 17.76 26.76 6.53
CA HIS A 74 16.77 27.74 6.08
C HIS A 74 15.40 27.10 5.78
N TYR A 75 15.38 25.88 5.22
CA TYR A 75 14.13 25.13 4.98
C TYR A 75 13.48 24.71 6.30
N ALA A 76 14.28 24.33 7.30
CA ALA A 76 13.79 24.02 8.64
C ALA A 76 13.10 25.23 9.29
N ARG A 77 13.70 26.44 9.16
CA ARG A 77 13.10 27.68 9.65
C ARG A 77 11.77 27.99 8.97
N LEU A 78 11.71 27.90 7.64
CA LEU A 78 10.48 28.11 6.87
C LEU A 78 9.40 27.08 7.21
N ALA A 79 9.78 25.82 7.46
CA ALA A 79 8.87 24.78 7.89
C ALA A 79 8.28 25.07 9.28
N MET A 80 9.10 25.53 10.23
CA MET A 80 8.65 25.92 11.57
C MET A 80 7.73 27.14 11.52
N GLU A 81 8.03 28.15 10.71
CA GLU A 81 7.17 29.33 10.53
C GLU A 81 5.79 28.95 9.95
N ARG A 82 5.75 27.97 9.04
CA ARG A 82 4.48 27.41 8.54
C ARG A 82 3.72 26.67 9.64
N LEU A 83 4.39 25.85 10.44
CA LEU A 83 3.74 25.13 11.54
C LEU A 83 3.12 26.10 12.55
N ASP A 84 3.81 27.19 12.86
CA ASP A 84 3.34 28.24 13.77
C ASP A 84 2.14 29.01 13.19
N ARG A 85 2.21 29.39 11.90
CA ARG A 85 1.10 30.04 11.18
C ARG A 85 -0.19 29.22 11.17
N TYR A 86 -0.08 27.89 11.13
CA TYR A 86 -1.23 26.98 11.17
C TYR A 86 -1.58 26.51 12.59
N GLY A 87 -0.96 27.06 13.64
CA GLY A 87 -1.21 26.69 15.04
C GLY A 87 -0.94 25.22 15.35
N LYS A 88 -0.13 24.53 14.55
CA LYS A 88 0.16 23.11 14.72
C LYS A 88 1.26 22.95 15.75
N VAL A 89 0.84 22.69 16.98
CA VAL A 89 1.71 22.45 18.15
C VAL A 89 2.80 21.44 17.78
N ALA A 90 4.03 21.74 18.19
CA ALA A 90 5.18 20.85 18.00
C ALA A 90 4.83 19.41 18.45
N PRO A 91 5.28 18.38 17.73
CA PRO A 91 4.95 16.99 18.05
C PRO A 91 5.33 16.69 19.50
N LYS A 92 4.30 16.49 20.35
CA LYS A 92 4.50 16.17 21.77
C LYS A 92 5.14 14.79 21.85
N LYS A 93 6.21 14.66 22.64
CA LYS A 93 6.89 13.36 22.84
C LYS A 93 5.86 12.31 23.25
N ILE A 94 5.88 11.17 22.58
CA ILE A 94 4.99 10.04 22.90
C ILE A 94 5.35 9.60 24.32
N THR A 95 4.48 9.94 25.27
CA THR A 95 4.63 9.58 26.68
C THR A 95 3.72 8.40 26.97
N PHE A 96 4.07 7.56 27.95
CA PHE A 96 3.23 6.41 28.35
C PHE A 96 1.78 6.82 28.68
N ASP A 97 1.61 8.01 29.25
CA ASP A 97 0.29 8.63 29.49
C ASP A 97 -0.49 8.93 28.21
N SER A 98 0.21 9.34 27.14
CA SER A 98 -0.43 9.55 25.82
C SER A 98 -0.85 8.23 25.21
N VAL A 99 -0.04 7.16 25.34
CA VAL A 99 -0.39 5.82 24.88
C VAL A 99 -1.61 5.31 25.64
N LYS A 100 -1.60 5.40 26.98
CA LYS A 100 -2.71 4.99 27.84
C LYS A 100 -4.00 5.76 27.55
N ARG A 101 -3.90 7.06 27.23
CA ARG A 101 -5.06 7.88 26.84
C ARG A 101 -5.62 7.45 25.49
N THR A 102 -4.76 7.16 24.51
CA THR A 102 -5.20 6.74 23.18
C THR A 102 -5.81 5.35 23.20
N THR A 103 -5.20 4.38 23.91
CA THR A 103 -5.74 3.01 24.02
C THR A 103 -7.01 2.92 24.86
N ARG A 104 -7.28 3.92 25.71
CA ARG A 104 -8.55 3.98 26.46
C ARG A 104 -9.66 4.72 25.71
N SER A 105 -9.34 5.34 24.56
CA SER A 105 -10.33 5.94 23.68
C SER A 105 -10.97 4.87 22.80
N TRP A 106 -12.28 4.93 22.61
CA TRP A 106 -13.01 4.01 21.72
C TRP A 106 -12.78 4.32 20.23
N VAL A 107 -12.39 5.55 19.91
CA VAL A 107 -12.20 6.05 18.53
C VAL A 107 -11.22 5.21 17.70
N PRO A 108 -10.00 4.88 18.16
CA PRO A 108 -9.10 4.03 17.38
C PRO A 108 -9.67 2.65 17.11
N TYR A 109 -10.39 2.04 18.05
CA TYR A 109 -11.02 0.73 17.83
C TYR A 109 -12.11 0.80 16.78
N PHE A 110 -12.95 1.83 16.81
CA PHE A 110 -13.96 2.05 15.79
C PHE A 110 -13.34 2.26 14.40
N ILE A 111 -12.30 3.09 14.31
CA ILE A 111 -11.57 3.32 13.05
C ILE A 111 -10.96 2.02 12.53
N ILE A 112 -10.35 1.20 13.39
CA ILE A 112 -9.79 -0.10 13.00
C ILE A 112 -10.89 -1.02 12.47
N ILE A 113 -12.04 -1.12 13.14
CA ILE A 113 -13.16 -1.96 12.70
C ILE A 113 -13.69 -1.51 11.34
N VAL A 114 -13.94 -0.20 11.16
CA VAL A 114 -14.41 0.35 9.89
C VAL A 114 -13.38 0.16 8.78
N TYR A 115 -12.08 0.36 9.08
CA TYR A 115 -11.00 0.15 8.13
C TYR A 115 -10.90 -1.32 7.70
N VAL A 116 -10.92 -2.25 8.64
CA VAL A 116 -10.89 -3.70 8.37
C VAL A 116 -12.13 -4.11 7.56
N ALA A 117 -13.32 -3.62 7.91
CA ALA A 117 -14.53 -3.88 7.15
C ALA A 117 -14.44 -3.35 5.70
N GLY A 118 -13.92 -2.13 5.51
CA GLY A 118 -13.68 -1.55 4.19
C GLY A 118 -12.67 -2.35 3.36
N CYS A 119 -11.59 -2.82 3.99
CA CYS A 119 -10.63 -3.71 3.33
C CYS A 119 -11.27 -5.05 2.94
N LEU A 120 -12.01 -5.71 3.84
CA LEU A 120 -12.65 -7.00 3.56
C LEU A 120 -13.68 -6.88 2.43
N ALA A 121 -14.48 -5.81 2.40
CA ALA A 121 -15.44 -5.56 1.33
C ALA A 121 -14.74 -5.49 -0.04
N SER A 122 -13.57 -4.83 -0.11
CA SER A 122 -12.78 -4.74 -1.34
C SER A 122 -12.25 -6.10 -1.81
N TYR A 123 -11.77 -6.95 -0.88
CA TYR A 123 -11.33 -8.31 -1.20
C TYR A 123 -12.48 -9.24 -1.60
N GLY A 124 -13.68 -9.05 -1.02
CA GLY A 124 -14.87 -9.84 -1.34
C GLY A 124 -15.16 -9.87 -2.85
N ILE A 125 -14.99 -8.75 -3.56
CA ILE A 125 -15.19 -8.67 -5.02
C ILE A 125 -14.20 -9.54 -5.79
N TRP A 126 -12.92 -9.55 -5.38
CA TRP A 126 -11.87 -10.36 -6.01
C TRP A 126 -12.06 -11.86 -5.80
N TYR A 127 -12.50 -12.26 -4.60
CA TYR A 127 -12.76 -13.68 -4.29
C TYR A 127 -14.10 -14.18 -4.83
N PHE A 128 -15.09 -13.29 -4.98
CA PHE A 128 -16.39 -13.66 -5.52
C PHE A 128 -16.27 -14.21 -6.95
N ALA A 129 -15.38 -13.66 -7.77
CA ALA A 129 -15.10 -14.20 -9.11
C ALA A 129 -14.51 -15.63 -9.07
N VAL A 130 -13.69 -15.95 -8.07
CA VAL A 130 -13.14 -17.30 -7.88
C VAL A 130 -14.21 -18.25 -7.35
N PHE A 131 -15.06 -17.78 -6.44
CA PHE A 131 -16.21 -18.53 -5.92
C PHE A 131 -17.20 -18.88 -7.05
N LEU A 132 -17.50 -17.94 -7.95
CA LEU A 132 -18.29 -18.21 -9.13
C LEU A 132 -17.62 -19.27 -10.04
N LYS A 133 -16.29 -19.25 -10.20
CA LYS A 133 -15.58 -20.30 -10.95
C LYS A 133 -15.60 -21.67 -10.26
N ALA A 134 -15.74 -21.71 -8.94
CA ALA A 134 -15.69 -22.94 -8.14
C ALA A 134 -17.01 -23.71 -8.13
N LEU A 135 -18.16 -23.05 -8.33
CA LEU A 135 -19.44 -23.73 -8.39
C LEU A 135 -19.59 -24.48 -9.72
N LYS A 136 -19.79 -25.79 -9.61
CA LYS A 136 -20.04 -26.72 -10.71
C LYS A 136 -21.43 -27.34 -10.56
N ASN A 137 -22.04 -27.66 -11.69
CA ASN A 137 -23.25 -28.49 -11.74
C ASN A 137 -22.97 -29.88 -11.15
N PRO A 138 -24.00 -30.67 -10.78
CA PRO A 138 -23.86 -32.07 -10.38
C PRO A 138 -23.10 -32.93 -11.41
N ASP A 139 -23.13 -32.54 -12.69
CA ASP A 139 -22.39 -33.15 -13.82
C ASP A 139 -20.92 -32.73 -13.95
N GLY A 140 -20.39 -31.90 -13.02
CA GLY A 140 -19.00 -31.42 -13.05
C GLY A 140 -18.70 -30.33 -14.08
N SER A 141 -19.68 -29.93 -14.89
CA SER A 141 -19.62 -28.78 -15.80
C SER A 141 -19.73 -27.44 -15.06
N ARG A 142 -19.13 -26.37 -15.59
CA ARG A 142 -19.15 -25.03 -14.97
C ARG A 142 -20.58 -24.45 -15.02
N LEU A 143 -21.11 -24.00 -13.88
CA LEU A 143 -22.45 -23.40 -13.77
C LEU A 143 -22.57 -22.06 -14.52
N TRP A 144 -21.47 -21.29 -14.59
CA TRP A 144 -21.45 -19.97 -15.22
C TRP A 144 -20.43 -19.89 -16.36
N SER A 145 -20.86 -19.29 -17.47
CA SER A 145 -20.03 -18.99 -18.64
C SER A 145 -18.91 -18.01 -18.29
N THR A 146 -17.77 -18.10 -18.97
CA THR A 146 -16.63 -17.18 -18.81
C THR A 146 -17.01 -15.71 -19.02
N SER A 147 -18.05 -15.43 -19.82
CA SER A 147 -18.58 -14.06 -19.99
C SER A 147 -19.35 -13.57 -18.76
N GLN A 148 -20.17 -14.42 -18.13
CA GLN A 148 -20.97 -14.06 -16.95
C GLN A 148 -20.12 -13.91 -15.69
N VAL A 149 -19.12 -14.77 -15.51
CA VAL A 149 -18.17 -14.70 -14.39
C VAL A 149 -17.36 -13.40 -14.40
N ASN A 150 -17.07 -12.87 -15.60
CA ASN A 150 -16.36 -11.60 -15.74
C ASN A 150 -17.32 -10.39 -15.74
N ALA A 151 -18.57 -10.53 -16.16
CA ALA A 151 -19.54 -9.42 -16.20
C ALA A 151 -20.10 -9.05 -14.81
N ILE A 152 -20.31 -10.03 -13.93
CA ILE A 152 -20.92 -9.80 -12.61
C ILE A 152 -20.05 -8.90 -11.70
N PRO A 153 -18.71 -9.08 -11.63
CA PRO A 153 -17.84 -8.20 -10.85
C PRO A 153 -17.70 -6.77 -11.42
N ILE A 154 -18.04 -6.53 -12.70
CA ILE A 154 -17.95 -5.20 -13.32
C ILE A 154 -18.94 -4.22 -12.66
N GLY A 155 -20.15 -4.69 -12.34
CA GLY A 155 -21.14 -3.87 -11.63
C GLY A 155 -20.66 -3.45 -10.23
N GLY A 156 -20.05 -4.36 -9.48
CA GLY A 156 -19.45 -4.05 -8.17
C GLY A 156 -18.26 -3.09 -8.28
N SER A 157 -17.41 -3.29 -9.30
CA SER A 157 -16.25 -2.43 -9.57
C SER A 157 -16.66 -1.01 -9.95
N ALA A 158 -17.76 -0.84 -10.70
CA ALA A 158 -18.31 0.46 -11.06
C ALA A 158 -18.81 1.25 -9.83
N VAL A 159 -19.46 0.57 -8.87
CA VAL A 159 -19.91 1.19 -7.62
C VAL A 159 -18.72 1.63 -6.77
N THR A 160 -17.67 0.80 -6.68
CA THR A 160 -16.44 1.15 -5.95
C THR A 160 -15.72 2.35 -6.60
N ALA A 161 -15.66 2.42 -7.93
CA ALA A 161 -15.05 3.53 -8.65
C ALA A 161 -15.81 4.86 -8.47
N ALA A 162 -17.14 4.82 -8.32
CA ALA A 162 -17.96 6.01 -8.06
C ALA A 162 -17.88 6.51 -6.60
N SER A 163 -17.40 5.66 -5.67
CA SER A 163 -17.28 5.98 -4.24
C SER A 163 -15.88 6.46 -3.79
N GLY A 164 -14.91 6.47 -4.70
CA GLY A 164 -13.51 6.85 -4.45
C GLY A 164 -13.23 8.35 -4.53
#